data_AF-A0A7Y3HSV6-F1
#
_entry.id   AF-A0A7Y3HSV6-F1
#
_cell.length_a   1.000
_cell.length_b   1.000
_cell.length_c   1.000
_cell.angle_alpha   90.00
_cell.angle_beta   90.00
_cell.angle_gamma   90.00
#
_symmetry.space_group_name_H-M   'P 1'
#
loop_
_entity.id
_entity.type
_entity.pdbx_description
1 polymer ?
#
loop_
_entity_poly.entity_id
_entity_poly.type
_entity_poly.pdbx_seq_one_letter_code
_entity_poly.pdbx_strand_id
1 'polypeptide(L)'
;MMTFVLVSFLYSFTVSGQQFDKARIEAAMVSAMEWQEAHPIYALAPTDWTNGAYYVGVTKAHQATKNPIFLAALKIMGYRNEWKPLYRRYHADDITISYSYLYINTTRKNLVDLKPTHDFIEEHLFEPNKWKNVSDEDKTEKILWWWCDALFMAPPVLTEYANHTNDRKYLDAMHKYYMETYNLLYDKEEHLFARDTRFQWRGNEDDLKEENGKKIFWSRGNGWVLGGLALVLDAMPKEYEHRSFYLNLYKEMAAKIKSIQQKDGLWTTSLLSPESYDHGEVSGSGFYTFALTWGINNGVLDKAEYAPVVKKAWTALSKCQQENGMIGWVQNIGASPEPATKDSWQNYGTGAFLLAGSELLKLK
;
A
#
# COMPACT_ATOMS: atom_id res chain seq x y z
N MET A 1 3.89 60.98 40.97
CA MET A 1 3.51 59.56 41.07
C MET A 1 2.87 59.18 39.74
N MET A 2 3.66 58.69 38.78
CA MET A 2 3.21 58.48 37.40
C MET A 2 3.50 57.02 37.06
N THR A 3 2.44 56.22 36.98
CA THR A 3 2.47 54.77 36.81
C THR A 3 2.68 54.44 35.33
N PHE A 4 3.84 53.88 34.99
CA PHE A 4 4.07 53.31 33.66
C PHE A 4 3.44 51.92 33.58
N VAL A 5 2.44 51.76 32.72
CA VAL A 5 1.87 50.46 32.37
C VAL A 5 2.70 49.88 31.23
N LEU A 6 3.47 48.83 31.53
CA LEU A 6 4.14 48.03 30.50
C LEU A 6 3.10 47.11 29.84
N VAL A 7 2.77 47.38 28.58
CA VAL A 7 1.95 46.49 27.75
C VAL A 7 2.90 45.51 27.06
N SER A 8 2.96 44.29 27.58
CA SER A 8 3.69 43.18 26.96
C SER A 8 2.90 42.65 25.76
N PHE A 9 3.33 42.98 24.54
CA PHE A 9 2.83 42.33 23.33
C PHE A 9 3.43 40.92 23.22
N LEU A 10 2.65 39.91 23.59
CA LEU A 10 2.93 38.51 23.25
C LEU A 10 2.76 38.35 21.72
N TYR A 11 3.85 38.36 20.98
CA TYR A 11 3.86 37.90 19.60
C TYR A 11 3.63 36.39 19.59
N SER A 12 2.40 35.98 19.33
CA SER A 12 2.10 34.61 18.93
C SER A 12 2.72 34.38 17.54
N PHE A 13 3.88 33.72 17.51
CA PHE A 13 4.38 33.13 16.27
C PHE A 13 3.41 32.03 15.85
N THR A 14 2.48 32.37 14.95
CA THR A 14 1.84 31.35 14.13
C THR A 14 2.93 30.70 13.31
N VAL A 15 3.34 29.49 13.70
CA VAL A 15 4.12 28.61 12.82
C VAL A 15 3.21 28.35 11.62
N SER A 16 3.39 29.16 10.57
CA SER A 16 2.91 28.86 9.23
C SER A 16 3.54 27.53 8.86
N GLY A 17 2.79 26.43 9.06
CA GLY A 17 3.23 25.10 8.71
C GLY A 17 3.60 25.10 7.24
N GLN A 18 4.89 24.95 6.94
CA GLN A 18 5.41 24.94 5.58
C GLN A 18 4.56 24.00 4.72
N GLN A 19 3.82 24.59 3.79
CA GLN A 19 2.93 23.90 2.87
C GLN A 19 3.79 23.02 1.93
N PHE A 20 3.28 21.85 1.57
CA PHE A 20 3.97 20.98 0.63
C PHE A 20 4.10 21.68 -0.73
N ASP A 21 5.33 21.70 -1.26
CA ASP A 21 5.58 22.19 -2.61
C ASP A 21 5.11 21.15 -3.62
N LYS A 22 3.91 21.36 -4.17
CA LYS A 22 3.26 20.43 -5.10
C LYS A 22 4.07 20.22 -6.37
N ALA A 23 4.70 21.28 -6.90
CA ALA A 23 5.51 21.18 -8.11
C ALA A 23 6.74 20.30 -7.86
N ARG A 24 7.39 20.46 -6.70
CA ARG A 24 8.52 19.62 -6.30
C ARG A 24 8.11 18.15 -6.08
N ILE A 25 6.94 17.91 -5.50
CA ILE A 25 6.42 16.54 -5.31
C ILE A 25 6.17 15.87 -6.67
N GLU A 26 5.49 16.56 -7.58
CA GLU A 26 5.23 16.01 -8.91
C GLU A 26 6.54 15.76 -9.68
N ALA A 27 7.50 16.68 -9.64
CA ALA A 27 8.80 16.50 -10.28
C ALA A 27 9.56 15.28 -9.70
N ALA A 28 9.54 15.10 -8.37
CA ALA A 28 10.12 13.93 -7.72
C ALA A 28 9.45 12.62 -8.17
N MET A 29 8.11 12.61 -8.30
CA MET A 29 7.36 11.46 -8.79
C MET A 29 7.69 11.14 -10.26
N VAL A 30 7.77 12.15 -11.13
CA VAL A 30 8.16 11.96 -12.53
C VAL A 30 9.56 11.37 -12.62
N SER A 31 10.54 11.95 -11.90
CA SER A 31 11.92 11.46 -11.89
C SER A 31 12.03 10.02 -11.36
N ALA A 32 11.25 9.66 -10.34
CA ALA A 32 11.20 8.29 -9.82
C ALA A 32 10.65 7.29 -10.85
N MET A 33 9.57 7.65 -11.56
CA MET A 33 9.01 6.83 -12.61
C MET A 33 9.97 6.70 -13.80
N GLU A 34 10.57 7.79 -14.27
CA GLU A 34 11.52 7.77 -15.39
C GLU A 34 12.71 6.87 -15.08
N TRP A 35 13.26 6.96 -13.87
CA TRP A 35 14.33 6.08 -13.43
C TRP A 35 13.87 4.61 -13.45
N GLN A 36 12.67 4.31 -12.93
CA GLN A 36 12.16 2.94 -12.88
C GLN A 36 11.84 2.36 -14.27
N GLU A 37 11.28 3.16 -15.18
CA GLU A 37 11.03 2.74 -16.57
C GLU A 37 12.33 2.47 -17.33
N ALA A 38 13.43 3.15 -16.98
CA ALA A 38 14.76 2.87 -17.51
C ALA A 38 15.42 1.59 -16.90
N HIS A 39 14.90 1.10 -15.78
CA HIS A 39 15.42 -0.08 -15.06
C HIS A 39 14.30 -1.11 -14.83
N PRO A 40 13.73 -1.70 -15.89
CA PRO A 40 12.64 -2.67 -15.74
C PRO A 40 13.12 -3.91 -14.97
N ILE A 41 12.29 -4.37 -14.03
CA ILE A 41 12.55 -5.55 -13.20
C ILE A 41 11.25 -6.30 -12.95
N TYR A 42 11.34 -7.60 -12.71
CA TYR A 42 10.24 -8.47 -12.29
C TYR A 42 10.81 -9.67 -11.52
N ALA A 43 9.95 -10.32 -10.72
CA ALA A 43 10.27 -11.56 -10.02
C ALA A 43 10.12 -12.78 -10.94
N LEU A 44 8.99 -12.85 -11.66
CA LEU A 44 8.63 -13.97 -12.53
C LEU A 44 8.36 -13.52 -13.95
N ALA A 45 7.61 -12.43 -14.13
CA ALA A 45 7.22 -11.92 -15.44
C ALA A 45 6.82 -10.44 -15.37
N PRO A 46 6.83 -9.69 -16.49
CA PRO A 46 6.38 -8.29 -16.52
C PRO A 46 4.93 -8.03 -16.05
N THR A 47 4.12 -9.08 -15.92
CA THR A 47 2.73 -9.03 -15.43
C THR A 47 2.57 -9.47 -13.97
N ASP A 48 3.68 -9.76 -13.27
CA ASP A 48 3.63 -10.19 -11.88
C ASP A 48 3.28 -9.06 -10.90
N TRP A 49 3.10 -9.41 -9.62
CA TRP A 49 2.73 -8.48 -8.56
C TRP A 49 3.70 -7.32 -8.36
N THR A 50 4.99 -7.51 -8.66
CA THR A 50 6.00 -6.46 -8.46
C THR A 50 5.72 -5.29 -9.40
N ASN A 51 5.43 -5.61 -10.66
CA ASN A 51 4.99 -4.63 -11.66
C ASN A 51 3.56 -4.18 -11.39
N GLY A 52 2.68 -5.08 -10.94
CA GLY A 52 1.32 -4.71 -10.54
C GLY A 52 1.30 -3.58 -9.52
N ALA A 53 2.04 -3.74 -8.42
CA ALA A 53 2.15 -2.72 -7.37
C ALA A 53 2.82 -1.43 -7.86
N TYR A 54 3.84 -1.53 -8.70
CA TYR A 54 4.46 -0.38 -9.34
C TYR A 54 3.44 0.43 -10.17
N TYR A 55 2.72 -0.22 -11.09
CA TYR A 55 1.77 0.47 -11.97
C TYR A 55 0.48 0.91 -11.26
N VAL A 56 0.13 0.33 -10.11
CA VAL A 56 -0.87 0.92 -9.19
C VAL A 56 -0.41 2.31 -8.74
N GLY A 57 0.85 2.48 -8.37
CA GLY A 57 1.44 3.79 -8.04
C GLY A 57 1.43 4.76 -9.22
N VAL A 58 1.83 4.31 -10.41
CA VAL A 58 1.76 5.12 -11.66
C VAL A 58 0.31 5.54 -11.96
N THR A 59 -0.65 4.65 -11.73
CA THR A 59 -2.08 4.93 -11.88
C THR A 59 -2.53 6.05 -10.95
N LYS A 60 -2.25 5.97 -9.64
CA LYS A 60 -2.64 7.03 -8.69
C LYS A 60 -1.89 8.34 -8.98
N ALA A 61 -0.64 8.28 -9.42
CA ALA A 61 0.12 9.45 -9.88
C ALA A 61 -0.56 10.15 -11.06
N HIS A 62 -0.96 9.42 -12.09
CA HIS A 62 -1.73 9.98 -13.21
C HIS A 62 -3.08 10.55 -12.74
N GLN A 63 -3.79 9.84 -11.86
CA GLN A 63 -5.08 10.32 -11.35
C GLN A 63 -4.95 11.67 -10.63
N ALA A 64 -3.88 11.87 -9.85
CA ALA A 64 -3.64 13.09 -9.07
C ALA A 64 -3.11 14.26 -9.90
N THR A 65 -2.26 13.99 -10.89
CA THR A 65 -1.55 15.03 -11.67
C THR A 65 -2.20 15.35 -13.02
N LYS A 66 -2.89 14.36 -13.61
CA LYS A 66 -3.29 14.34 -15.04
C LYS A 66 -2.10 14.49 -16.00
N ASN A 67 -0.88 14.27 -15.54
CA ASN A 67 0.31 14.41 -16.35
C ASN A 67 0.42 13.24 -17.35
N PRO A 68 0.44 13.52 -18.67
CA PRO A 68 0.36 12.49 -19.70
C PRO A 68 1.53 11.50 -19.69
N ILE A 69 2.67 11.82 -19.04
CA ILE A 69 3.81 10.91 -18.97
C ILE A 69 3.47 9.62 -18.22
N PHE A 70 2.71 9.70 -17.12
CA PHE A 70 2.26 8.53 -16.37
C PHE A 70 1.28 7.70 -17.20
N LEU A 71 0.37 8.34 -17.95
CA LEU A 71 -0.56 7.62 -18.83
C LEU A 71 0.16 6.95 -20.00
N ALA A 72 1.23 7.55 -20.51
CA ALA A 72 2.05 6.93 -21.54
C ALA A 72 2.72 5.64 -21.04
N ALA A 73 3.34 5.67 -19.85
CA ALA A 73 3.92 4.48 -19.22
C ALA A 73 2.89 3.35 -19.03
N LEU A 74 1.69 3.69 -18.53
CA LEU A 74 0.58 2.75 -18.35
C LEU A 74 0.15 2.09 -19.67
N LYS A 75 0.03 2.88 -20.75
CA LYS A 75 -0.34 2.34 -22.07
C LYS A 75 0.75 1.48 -22.67
N ILE A 76 2.02 1.90 -22.57
CA ILE A 76 3.17 1.13 -23.05
C ILE A 76 3.21 -0.24 -22.37
N MET A 77 3.07 -0.26 -21.04
CA MET A 77 2.97 -1.50 -20.28
C MET A 77 1.78 -2.36 -20.73
N GLY A 78 0.61 -1.77 -20.87
CA GLY A 78 -0.61 -2.48 -21.28
C GLY A 78 -0.47 -3.16 -22.64
N TYR A 79 0.08 -2.46 -23.63
CA TYR A 79 0.36 -3.02 -24.96
C TYR A 79 1.42 -4.13 -24.91
N ARG A 80 2.51 -3.92 -24.15
CA ARG A 80 3.58 -4.93 -23.97
C ARG A 80 3.03 -6.24 -23.39
N ASN A 81 2.08 -6.13 -22.46
CA ASN A 81 1.52 -7.27 -21.74
C ASN A 81 0.27 -7.85 -22.41
N GLU A 82 -0.14 -7.31 -23.57
CA GLU A 82 -1.38 -7.66 -24.26
C GLU A 82 -2.62 -7.64 -23.34
N TRP A 83 -2.63 -6.76 -22.33
CA TRP A 83 -3.70 -6.64 -21.34
C TRP A 83 -3.98 -7.91 -20.52
N LYS A 84 -3.00 -8.83 -20.42
CA LYS A 84 -3.17 -10.11 -19.70
C LYS A 84 -2.67 -9.99 -18.25
N PRO A 85 -3.41 -10.52 -17.25
CA PRO A 85 -2.84 -10.87 -15.95
C PRO A 85 -1.89 -12.08 -16.09
N LEU A 86 -1.15 -12.41 -15.03
CA LEU A 86 -0.30 -13.60 -15.03
C LEU A 86 -1.15 -14.89 -14.89
N TYR A 87 -0.56 -16.04 -15.21
CA TYR A 87 -1.31 -17.26 -15.54
C TYR A 87 -1.80 -18.08 -14.34
N ARG A 88 -1.32 -17.83 -13.10
CA ARG A 88 -1.68 -18.63 -11.92
C ARG A 88 -3.01 -18.14 -11.35
N ARG A 89 -4.11 -18.64 -11.91
CA ARG A 89 -5.50 -18.22 -11.67
C ARG A 89 -5.94 -18.13 -10.21
N TYR A 90 -5.32 -18.93 -9.33
CA TYR A 90 -5.68 -18.93 -7.92
C TYR A 90 -4.76 -18.03 -7.06
N HIS A 91 -3.68 -17.48 -7.61
CA HIS A 91 -2.67 -16.73 -6.85
C HIS A 91 -2.95 -15.23 -6.92
N ALA A 92 -3.24 -14.58 -5.79
CA ALA A 92 -3.63 -13.16 -5.75
C ALA A 92 -2.61 -12.22 -6.44
N ASP A 93 -1.31 -12.49 -6.31
CA ASP A 93 -0.24 -11.76 -7.01
C ASP A 93 -0.47 -11.57 -8.53
N ASP A 94 -1.08 -12.56 -9.18
CA ASP A 94 -1.14 -12.63 -10.64
C ASP A 94 -2.19 -11.67 -11.22
N ILE A 95 -3.06 -11.09 -10.38
CA ILE A 95 -4.13 -10.19 -10.81
C ILE A 95 -3.81 -8.70 -10.60
N THR A 96 -2.83 -8.35 -9.75
CA THR A 96 -2.56 -6.96 -9.32
C THR A 96 -2.36 -6.00 -10.50
N ILE A 97 -1.70 -6.45 -11.58
CA ILE A 97 -1.49 -5.65 -12.78
C ILE A 97 -2.79 -5.16 -13.43
N SER A 98 -3.89 -5.90 -13.24
CA SER A 98 -5.20 -5.55 -13.78
C SER A 98 -5.82 -4.31 -13.15
N TYR A 99 -5.35 -3.85 -11.98
CA TYR A 99 -5.76 -2.54 -11.44
C TYR A 99 -5.50 -1.43 -12.47
N SER A 100 -4.33 -1.47 -13.11
CA SER A 100 -3.93 -0.50 -14.13
C SER A 100 -4.72 -0.68 -15.42
N TYR A 101 -5.03 -1.92 -15.82
CA TYR A 101 -5.85 -2.20 -17.01
C TYR A 101 -7.27 -1.64 -16.88
N LEU A 102 -7.89 -1.86 -15.73
CA LEU A 102 -9.21 -1.31 -15.42
C LEU A 102 -9.20 0.21 -15.48
N TYR A 103 -8.19 0.85 -14.89
CA TYR A 103 -8.03 2.29 -14.95
C TYR A 103 -7.87 2.80 -16.39
N ILE A 104 -6.97 2.20 -17.19
CA ILE A 104 -6.74 2.61 -18.59
C ILE A 104 -8.04 2.51 -19.40
N ASN A 105 -8.88 1.50 -19.17
CA ASN A 105 -10.15 1.35 -19.86
C ASN A 105 -11.13 2.51 -19.57
N THR A 106 -11.03 3.16 -18.40
CA THR A 106 -11.81 4.38 -18.09
C THR A 106 -11.36 5.59 -18.90
N THR A 107 -10.11 5.62 -19.39
CA THR A 107 -9.56 6.77 -20.14
C THR A 107 -10.02 6.80 -21.60
N ARG A 108 -10.30 5.63 -22.18
CA ARG A 108 -10.84 5.48 -23.54
C ARG A 108 -11.56 4.15 -23.66
N LYS A 109 -12.85 4.22 -24.01
CA LYS A 109 -13.68 3.04 -24.25
C LYS A 109 -13.05 2.12 -25.31
N ASN A 110 -13.07 0.81 -25.05
CA ASN A 110 -12.56 -0.26 -25.92
C ASN A 110 -11.05 -0.21 -26.20
N LEU A 111 -10.28 0.51 -25.38
CA LEU A 111 -8.82 0.52 -25.50
C LEU A 111 -8.17 -0.77 -24.97
N VAL A 112 -8.79 -1.39 -23.97
CA VAL A 112 -8.27 -2.52 -23.21
C VAL A 112 -9.15 -3.74 -23.45
N ASP A 113 -8.54 -4.89 -23.77
CA ASP A 113 -9.24 -6.17 -23.70
C ASP A 113 -9.29 -6.62 -22.24
N LEU A 114 -10.47 -6.52 -21.62
CA LEU A 114 -10.69 -6.95 -20.23
C LEU A 114 -11.12 -8.41 -20.11
N LYS A 115 -11.24 -9.16 -21.21
CA LYS A 115 -11.61 -10.58 -21.15
C LYS A 115 -10.61 -11.38 -20.30
N PRO A 116 -9.27 -11.22 -20.44
CA PRO A 116 -8.32 -11.96 -19.61
C PRO A 116 -8.44 -11.68 -18.10
N THR A 117 -8.74 -10.42 -17.74
CA THR A 117 -9.02 -10.02 -16.34
C THR A 117 -10.32 -10.63 -15.85
N HIS A 118 -11.39 -10.61 -16.65
CA HIS A 118 -12.66 -11.26 -16.32
C HIS A 118 -12.49 -12.76 -16.07
N ASP A 119 -11.87 -13.47 -17.02
CA ASP A 119 -11.64 -14.92 -16.92
C ASP A 119 -10.83 -15.24 -15.66
N PHE A 120 -9.79 -14.45 -15.34
CA PHE A 120 -9.04 -14.62 -14.10
C PHE A 120 -9.93 -14.49 -12.87
N ILE A 121 -10.74 -13.43 -12.78
CA ILE A 121 -11.57 -13.16 -11.60
C ILE A 121 -12.63 -14.25 -11.40
N GLU A 122 -13.26 -14.71 -12.48
CA GLU A 122 -14.26 -15.79 -12.41
C GLU A 122 -13.63 -17.09 -11.89
N GLU A 123 -12.50 -17.50 -12.46
CA GLU A 123 -11.77 -18.69 -11.99
C GLU A 123 -11.26 -18.52 -10.54
N HIS A 124 -10.68 -17.35 -10.21
CA HIS A 124 -10.10 -17.09 -8.90
C HIS A 124 -11.12 -17.18 -7.76
N LEU A 125 -12.30 -16.59 -7.97
CA LEU A 125 -13.31 -16.44 -6.92
C LEU A 125 -14.27 -17.63 -6.85
N PHE A 126 -14.70 -18.15 -8.00
CA PHE A 126 -15.88 -19.02 -8.07
C PHE A 126 -15.54 -20.48 -8.38
N GLU A 127 -14.42 -20.76 -9.05
CA GLU A 127 -14.02 -22.14 -9.31
C GLU A 127 -13.40 -22.83 -8.08
N PRO A 128 -13.53 -24.16 -7.96
CA PRO A 128 -12.83 -24.93 -6.95
C PRO A 128 -11.31 -24.77 -7.09
N ASN A 129 -10.61 -24.60 -5.96
CA ASN A 129 -9.16 -24.50 -5.96
C ASN A 129 -8.54 -25.33 -4.82
N LYS A 130 -7.26 -25.66 -4.98
CA LYS A 130 -6.51 -26.54 -4.07
C LYS A 130 -6.27 -25.99 -2.66
N TRP A 131 -6.53 -24.70 -2.43
CA TRP A 131 -6.31 -24.01 -1.16
C TRP A 131 -7.60 -23.81 -0.36
N LYS A 132 -8.76 -24.24 -0.90
CA LYS A 132 -10.02 -24.27 -0.15
C LYS A 132 -10.03 -25.49 0.77
N ASN A 133 -10.16 -25.26 2.08
CA ASN A 133 -10.35 -26.29 3.14
C ASN A 133 -9.16 -27.25 3.34
N VAL A 134 -7.93 -26.74 3.32
CA VAL A 134 -6.76 -27.56 3.64
C VAL A 134 -6.70 -27.83 5.15
N SER A 135 -6.90 -29.09 5.56
CA SER A 135 -6.91 -29.52 6.97
C SER A 135 -5.52 -29.84 7.53
N ASP A 136 -4.48 -29.73 6.71
CA ASP A 136 -3.09 -29.99 7.09
C ASP A 136 -2.59 -28.85 7.99
N GLU A 137 -2.33 -29.16 9.26
CA GLU A 137 -1.96 -28.16 10.26
C GLU A 137 -0.62 -27.47 9.94
N ASP A 138 0.28 -28.17 9.24
CA ASP A 138 1.64 -27.74 8.91
C ASP A 138 1.71 -26.89 7.64
N LYS A 139 0.65 -26.85 6.82
CA LYS A 139 0.62 -26.01 5.61
C LYS A 139 0.30 -24.56 5.91
N THR A 140 1.03 -23.67 5.27
CA THR A 140 0.75 -22.23 5.31
C THR A 140 -0.48 -21.85 4.50
N GLU A 141 -0.73 -22.53 3.38
CA GLU A 141 -1.77 -22.22 2.40
C GLU A 141 -3.12 -22.84 2.78
N LYS A 142 -3.73 -22.32 3.85
CA LYS A 142 -5.00 -22.82 4.42
C LYS A 142 -6.26 -22.24 3.77
N ILE A 143 -6.13 -21.06 3.16
CA ILE A 143 -7.21 -20.27 2.55
C ILE A 143 -6.71 -19.63 1.24
N LEU A 144 -7.60 -19.06 0.41
CA LEU A 144 -7.22 -18.47 -0.88
C LEU A 144 -6.17 -17.34 -0.73
N TRP A 145 -6.37 -16.48 0.26
CA TRP A 145 -5.48 -15.36 0.60
C TRP A 145 -4.81 -15.63 1.95
N TRP A 146 -3.94 -16.65 1.96
CA TRP A 146 -3.29 -17.18 3.16
C TRP A 146 -2.12 -16.32 3.69
N TRP A 147 -1.78 -15.25 2.99
CA TRP A 147 -0.75 -14.28 3.39
C TRP A 147 -1.31 -12.86 3.29
N CYS A 148 -0.87 -11.96 4.17
CA CYS A 148 -1.48 -10.63 4.30
C CYS A 148 -1.27 -9.74 3.07
N ASP A 149 -0.18 -9.92 2.32
CA ASP A 149 0.13 -9.12 1.13
C ASP A 149 -0.96 -9.26 0.05
N ALA A 150 -1.63 -10.42 -0.01
CA ALA A 150 -2.74 -10.68 -0.93
C ALA A 150 -3.86 -9.63 -0.84
N LEU A 151 -3.99 -8.97 0.33
CA LEU A 151 -5.00 -7.95 0.60
C LEU A 151 -4.74 -6.62 -0.14
N PHE A 152 -3.54 -6.42 -0.68
CA PHE A 152 -3.25 -5.36 -1.67
C PHE A 152 -3.46 -5.85 -3.11
N MET A 153 -3.16 -7.12 -3.36
CA MET A 153 -3.05 -7.65 -4.72
C MET A 153 -4.41 -7.81 -5.40
N ALA A 154 -5.36 -8.46 -4.73
CA ALA A 154 -6.66 -8.77 -5.30
C ALA A 154 -7.79 -7.79 -4.91
N PRO A 155 -8.00 -7.43 -3.63
CA PRO A 155 -9.17 -6.64 -3.23
C PRO A 155 -9.34 -5.28 -3.94
N PRO A 156 -8.29 -4.47 -4.17
CA PRO A 156 -8.41 -3.25 -4.96
C PRO A 156 -8.88 -3.51 -6.40
N VAL A 157 -8.36 -4.57 -7.05
CA VAL A 157 -8.78 -4.95 -8.40
C VAL A 157 -10.25 -5.36 -8.42
N LEU A 158 -10.67 -6.18 -7.46
CA LEU A 158 -12.05 -6.66 -7.35
C LEU A 158 -13.04 -5.52 -7.09
N THR A 159 -12.63 -4.51 -6.31
CA THR A 159 -13.46 -3.32 -6.05
C THR A 159 -13.65 -2.49 -7.31
N GLU A 160 -12.57 -2.20 -8.04
CA GLU A 160 -12.65 -1.50 -9.33
C GLU A 160 -13.44 -2.30 -10.38
N TYR A 161 -13.28 -3.62 -10.38
CA TYR A 161 -13.99 -4.51 -11.31
C TYR A 161 -15.49 -4.58 -11.02
N ALA A 162 -15.89 -4.64 -9.74
CA ALA A 162 -17.28 -4.57 -9.33
C ALA A 162 -17.94 -3.26 -9.77
N ASN A 163 -17.23 -2.13 -9.64
CA ASN A 163 -17.69 -0.84 -10.14
C ASN A 163 -17.79 -0.81 -11.67
N HIS A 164 -16.83 -1.40 -12.36
CA HIS A 164 -16.80 -1.44 -13.83
C HIS A 164 -17.97 -2.25 -14.41
N THR A 165 -18.30 -3.38 -13.78
CA THR A 165 -19.35 -4.30 -14.20
C THR A 165 -20.72 -3.97 -13.60
N ASN A 166 -20.75 -3.12 -12.57
CA ASN A 166 -21.92 -2.84 -11.74
C ASN A 166 -22.54 -4.14 -11.16
N ASP A 167 -21.69 -5.08 -10.76
CA ASP A 167 -22.10 -6.36 -10.17
C ASP A 167 -21.53 -6.53 -8.76
N ARG A 168 -22.43 -6.53 -7.78
CA ARG A 168 -22.08 -6.61 -6.35
C ARG A 168 -21.49 -7.97 -5.96
N LYS A 169 -21.73 -9.04 -6.73
CA LYS A 169 -21.26 -10.40 -6.40
C LYS A 169 -19.75 -10.44 -6.17
N TYR A 170 -18.99 -9.59 -6.87
CA TYR A 170 -17.53 -9.50 -6.73
C TYR A 170 -17.10 -8.88 -5.40
N LEU A 171 -17.84 -7.90 -4.88
CA LEU A 171 -17.59 -7.34 -3.54
C LEU A 171 -17.94 -8.37 -2.45
N ASP A 172 -19.04 -9.11 -2.63
CA ASP A 172 -19.47 -10.10 -1.65
C ASP A 172 -18.49 -11.28 -1.58
N ALA A 173 -18.00 -11.74 -2.74
CA ALA A 173 -16.93 -12.73 -2.83
C ALA A 173 -15.61 -12.21 -2.24
N MET A 174 -15.23 -10.96 -2.53
CA MET A 174 -14.07 -10.30 -1.92
C MET A 174 -14.22 -10.26 -0.40
N HIS A 175 -15.39 -9.89 0.14
CA HIS A 175 -15.62 -9.80 1.57
C HIS A 175 -15.44 -11.15 2.26
N LYS A 176 -15.97 -12.23 1.68
CA LYS A 176 -15.76 -13.59 2.18
C LYS A 176 -14.27 -13.92 2.34
N TYR A 177 -13.48 -13.79 1.27
CA TYR A 177 -12.06 -14.15 1.32
C TYR A 177 -11.24 -13.18 2.19
N TYR A 178 -11.62 -11.90 2.25
CA TYR A 178 -10.99 -10.94 3.15
C TYR A 178 -11.21 -11.33 4.62
N MET A 179 -12.43 -11.75 4.98
CA MET A 179 -12.76 -12.19 6.33
C MET A 179 -12.01 -13.46 6.72
N GLU A 180 -11.77 -14.39 5.79
CA GLU A 180 -10.91 -15.55 6.03
C GLU A 180 -9.49 -15.11 6.41
N THR A 181 -8.87 -14.20 5.66
CA THR A 181 -7.53 -13.67 5.97
C THR A 181 -7.50 -12.85 7.26
N TYR A 182 -8.51 -11.99 7.48
CA TYR A 182 -8.62 -11.20 8.71
C TYR A 182 -8.71 -12.10 9.95
N ASN A 183 -9.61 -13.09 9.92
CA ASN A 183 -9.77 -14.02 11.03
C ASN A 183 -8.51 -14.88 11.25
N LEU A 184 -7.80 -15.19 10.17
CA LEU A 184 -6.58 -15.98 10.24
C LEU A 184 -5.39 -15.16 10.73
N LEU A 185 -5.16 -13.94 10.26
CA LEU A 185 -3.86 -13.25 10.39
C LEU A 185 -3.88 -11.94 11.16
N TYR A 186 -5.04 -11.33 11.41
CA TYR A 186 -5.10 -10.07 12.14
C TYR A 186 -4.97 -10.29 13.65
N ASP A 187 -3.98 -9.65 14.24
CA ASP A 187 -3.79 -9.63 15.69
C ASP A 187 -4.60 -8.49 16.29
N LYS A 188 -5.65 -8.83 17.05
CA LYS A 188 -6.57 -7.86 17.65
C LYS A 188 -5.99 -7.10 18.83
N GLU A 189 -4.90 -7.58 19.43
CA GLU A 189 -4.20 -6.90 20.52
C GLU A 189 -3.20 -5.89 19.95
N GLU A 190 -2.48 -6.29 18.91
CA GLU A 190 -1.43 -5.49 18.30
C GLU A 190 -1.96 -4.56 17.20
N HIS A 191 -3.16 -4.81 16.67
CA HIS A 191 -3.76 -4.12 15.52
C HIS A 191 -2.88 -4.16 14.25
N LEU A 192 -2.24 -5.31 14.03
CA LEU A 192 -1.34 -5.58 12.90
C LEU A 192 -1.62 -6.98 12.34
N PHE A 193 -1.23 -7.19 11.09
CA PHE A 193 -1.33 -8.49 10.41
C PHE A 193 0.01 -9.24 10.51
N ALA A 194 -0.06 -10.48 11.00
CA ALA A 194 0.99 -11.47 10.75
C ALA A 194 1.09 -11.72 9.24
N ARG A 195 2.30 -11.96 8.72
CA ARG A 195 2.48 -12.16 7.27
C ARG A 195 1.76 -13.42 6.79
N ASP A 196 1.88 -14.50 7.54
CA ASP A 196 1.21 -15.79 7.35
C ASP A 196 1.22 -16.57 8.68
N THR A 197 0.72 -17.80 8.68
CA THR A 197 0.53 -18.61 9.88
C THR A 197 1.82 -18.96 10.64
N ARG A 198 3.01 -18.82 10.03
CA ARG A 198 4.31 -19.06 10.71
C ARG A 198 4.62 -17.99 11.75
N PHE A 199 4.10 -16.79 11.57
CA PHE A 199 4.35 -15.65 12.45
C PHE A 199 3.26 -15.45 13.51
N GLN A 200 2.31 -16.38 13.60
CA GLN A 200 1.30 -16.38 14.64
C GLN A 200 1.81 -17.11 15.87
N TRP A 201 1.65 -16.47 17.03
CA TRP A 201 1.96 -17.11 18.29
C TRP A 201 0.87 -18.13 18.66
N ARG A 202 1.31 -19.34 18.98
CA ARG A 202 0.52 -20.44 19.55
C ARG A 202 0.64 -20.51 21.07
N GLY A 203 1.51 -19.69 21.66
CA GLY A 203 1.79 -19.64 23.09
C GLY A 203 2.79 -20.71 23.53
N ASN A 204 3.67 -21.16 22.63
CA ASN A 204 4.64 -22.22 22.91
C ASN A 204 6.09 -21.75 22.61
N GLU A 205 7.06 -22.64 22.86
CA GLU A 205 8.49 -22.32 22.73
C GLU A 205 8.96 -22.17 21.27
N ASP A 206 8.22 -22.73 20.31
CA ASP A 206 8.53 -22.67 18.88
C ASP A 206 8.02 -21.39 18.19
N ASP A 207 7.29 -20.53 18.92
CA ASP A 207 6.79 -19.27 18.40
C ASP A 207 7.95 -18.38 17.91
N LEU A 208 7.87 -17.94 16.66
CA LEU A 208 8.86 -17.02 16.09
C LEU A 208 8.75 -15.63 16.75
N LYS A 209 9.90 -15.09 17.17
CA LYS A 209 10.01 -13.81 17.89
C LYS A 209 11.13 -12.99 17.29
N GLU A 210 10.97 -11.67 17.39
CA GLU A 210 12.09 -10.75 17.22
C GLU A 210 13.13 -10.96 18.33
N GLU A 211 14.35 -10.46 18.15
CA GLU A 211 15.42 -10.58 19.17
C GLU A 211 15.03 -9.96 20.53
N ASN A 212 14.18 -8.93 20.52
CA ASN A 212 13.64 -8.31 21.72
C ASN A 212 12.46 -9.08 22.38
N GLY A 213 12.14 -10.27 21.86
CA GLY A 213 11.11 -11.16 22.38
C GLY A 213 9.68 -10.83 21.95
N LYS A 214 9.45 -9.81 21.11
CA LYS A 214 8.12 -9.44 20.62
C LYS A 214 7.68 -10.26 19.41
N LYS A 215 6.38 -10.19 19.11
CA LYS A 215 5.78 -10.72 17.88
C LYS A 215 6.41 -10.07 16.64
N ILE A 216 6.59 -10.84 15.58
CA ILE A 216 7.13 -10.37 14.31
C ILE A 216 6.00 -9.77 13.47
N PHE A 217 6.05 -8.46 13.26
CA PHE A 217 5.18 -7.77 12.29
C PHE A 217 6.04 -7.06 11.25
N TRP A 218 5.94 -7.55 10.02
CA TRP A 218 6.69 -7.02 8.90
C TRP A 218 6.04 -5.73 8.38
N SER A 219 6.87 -4.70 8.20
CA SER A 219 6.44 -3.37 7.79
C SER A 219 5.83 -3.35 6.40
N ARG A 220 6.50 -3.89 5.37
CA ARG A 220 5.90 -3.92 4.03
C ARG A 220 4.63 -4.80 3.98
N GLY A 221 4.58 -5.89 4.74
CA GLY A 221 3.38 -6.73 4.88
C GLY A 221 2.16 -5.94 5.37
N ASN A 222 2.33 -5.17 6.45
CA ASN A 222 1.27 -4.30 6.96
C ASN A 222 1.02 -3.09 6.05
N GLY A 223 2.04 -2.61 5.34
CA GLY A 223 1.94 -1.61 4.28
C GLY A 223 1.01 -2.06 3.15
N TRP A 224 1.13 -3.31 2.70
CA TRP A 224 0.20 -3.89 1.73
C TRP A 224 -1.24 -3.83 2.20
N VAL A 225 -1.51 -4.28 3.42
CA VAL A 225 -2.88 -4.30 3.95
C VAL A 225 -3.43 -2.88 4.10
N LEU A 226 -2.69 -1.96 4.72
CA LEU A 226 -3.19 -0.61 4.99
C LEU A 226 -3.33 0.22 3.70
N GLY A 227 -2.39 0.07 2.76
CA GLY A 227 -2.49 0.64 1.41
C GLY A 227 -3.64 0.05 0.61
N GLY A 228 -3.84 -1.27 0.70
CA GLY A 228 -4.95 -1.98 0.06
C GLY A 228 -6.30 -1.50 0.59
N LEU A 229 -6.44 -1.33 1.91
CA LEU A 229 -7.63 -0.75 2.54
C LEU A 229 -7.94 0.66 2.04
N ALA A 230 -6.93 1.52 1.92
CA ALA A 230 -7.12 2.86 1.37
C ALA A 230 -7.62 2.80 -0.08
N LEU A 231 -7.05 1.95 -0.94
CA LEU A 231 -7.51 1.77 -2.33
C LEU A 231 -8.93 1.20 -2.40
N VAL A 232 -9.24 0.18 -1.59
CA VAL A 232 -10.58 -0.42 -1.50
C VAL A 232 -11.60 0.64 -1.06
N LEU A 233 -11.33 1.39 0.00
CA LEU A 233 -12.26 2.41 0.51
C LEU A 233 -12.41 3.62 -0.42
N ASP A 234 -11.41 3.92 -1.25
CA ASP A 234 -11.46 4.97 -2.29
C ASP A 234 -12.49 4.65 -3.38
N ALA A 235 -12.58 3.37 -3.77
CA ALA A 235 -13.45 2.90 -4.85
C ALA A 235 -14.76 2.26 -4.35
N MET A 236 -14.82 1.76 -3.11
CA MET A 236 -15.98 1.02 -2.59
C MET A 236 -17.23 1.89 -2.52
N PRO A 237 -18.40 1.41 -3.00
CA PRO A 237 -19.67 2.11 -2.85
C PRO A 237 -19.95 2.48 -1.39
N LYS A 238 -20.36 3.73 -1.14
CA LYS A 238 -20.61 4.23 0.23
C LYS A 238 -21.67 3.43 0.98
N GLU A 239 -22.65 2.91 0.25
CA GLU A 239 -23.79 2.11 0.76
C GLU A 239 -23.50 0.60 0.81
N TYR A 240 -22.26 0.16 0.54
CA TYR A 240 -21.92 -1.26 0.64
C TYR A 240 -22.06 -1.74 2.10
N GLU A 241 -22.77 -2.85 2.33
CA GLU A 241 -23.21 -3.25 3.68
C GLU A 241 -22.04 -3.51 4.64
N HIS A 242 -20.92 -4.02 4.12
CA HIS A 242 -19.73 -4.34 4.91
C HIS A 242 -18.70 -3.20 4.95
N ARG A 243 -18.99 -2.02 4.39
CA ARG A 243 -18.05 -0.89 4.36
C ARG A 243 -17.54 -0.48 5.74
N SER A 244 -18.39 -0.60 6.77
CA SER A 244 -18.03 -0.28 8.15
C SER A 244 -16.90 -1.17 8.70
N PHE A 245 -16.86 -2.45 8.31
CA PHE A 245 -15.77 -3.36 8.67
C PHE A 245 -14.42 -2.84 8.16
N TYR A 246 -14.33 -2.55 6.86
CA TYR A 246 -13.10 -2.04 6.25
C TYR A 246 -12.67 -0.70 6.84
N LEU A 247 -13.62 0.19 7.12
CA LEU A 247 -13.34 1.49 7.71
C LEU A 247 -12.79 1.37 9.14
N ASN A 248 -13.35 0.46 9.95
CA ASN A 248 -12.88 0.23 11.32
C ASN A 248 -11.50 -0.42 11.33
N LEU A 249 -11.29 -1.46 10.52
CA LEU A 249 -9.98 -2.10 10.39
C LEU A 249 -8.90 -1.10 9.93
N TYR A 250 -9.22 -0.27 8.94
CA TYR A 250 -8.34 0.81 8.49
C TYR A 250 -7.96 1.76 9.64
N LYS A 251 -8.93 2.18 10.47
CA LYS A 251 -8.69 3.11 11.58
C LYS A 251 -7.82 2.49 12.68
N GLU A 252 -8.07 1.24 13.04
CA GLU A 252 -7.27 0.51 14.04
C GLU A 252 -5.81 0.40 13.60
N MET A 253 -5.58 -0.07 12.38
CA MET A 253 -4.24 -0.17 11.80
C MET A 253 -3.57 1.20 11.67
N ALA A 254 -4.29 2.22 11.19
CA ALA A 254 -3.76 3.58 11.06
C ALA A 254 -3.33 4.17 12.42
N ALA A 255 -4.11 3.92 13.49
CA ALA A 255 -3.76 4.34 14.84
C ALA A 255 -2.50 3.65 15.36
N LYS A 256 -2.38 2.32 15.15
CA LYS A 256 -1.18 1.56 15.52
C LYS A 256 0.05 1.99 14.72
N ILE A 257 -0.05 2.07 13.40
CA ILE A 257 1.07 2.48 12.53
C ILE A 257 1.58 3.87 12.93
N LYS A 258 0.68 4.81 13.21
CA LYS A 258 1.06 6.13 13.74
C LYS A 258 1.85 6.03 15.05
N SER A 259 1.41 5.21 16.01
CA SER A 259 2.01 5.17 17.35
C SER A 259 3.43 4.58 17.36
N ILE A 260 3.79 3.80 16.34
CA ILE A 260 5.09 3.13 16.22
C ILE A 260 6.01 3.75 15.16
N GLN A 261 5.68 4.93 14.63
CA GLN A 261 6.55 5.66 13.69
C GLN A 261 7.87 6.04 14.37
N GLN A 262 9.01 5.79 13.70
CA GLN A 262 10.31 6.13 14.25
C GLN A 262 10.56 7.64 14.27
N LYS A 263 11.59 8.04 15.02
CA LYS A 263 11.95 9.46 15.23
C LYS A 263 12.34 10.16 13.92
N ASP A 264 12.96 9.44 12.99
CA ASP A 264 13.38 9.95 11.68
C ASP A 264 12.20 10.12 10.69
N GLY A 265 11.07 9.45 10.95
CA GLY A 265 9.85 9.51 10.15
C GLY A 265 9.53 8.25 9.36
N LEU A 266 10.50 7.35 9.21
CA LEU A 266 10.29 6.07 8.54
C LEU A 266 9.85 5.01 9.55
N TRP A 267 9.40 3.88 9.02
CA TRP A 267 9.24 2.64 9.76
C TRP A 267 10.33 1.69 9.32
N THR A 268 10.97 1.03 10.26
CA THR A 268 11.91 -0.07 10.03
C THR A 268 11.18 -1.29 9.47
N THR A 269 11.91 -2.24 8.92
CA THR A 269 11.31 -3.45 8.34
C THR A 269 10.62 -4.35 9.39
N SER A 270 11.13 -4.37 10.64
CA SER A 270 10.37 -4.86 11.80
C SER A 270 9.63 -3.71 12.48
N LEU A 271 8.32 -3.86 12.69
CA LEU A 271 7.48 -2.83 13.32
C LEU A 271 7.62 -2.78 14.85
N LEU A 272 7.91 -3.92 15.49
CA LEU A 272 8.00 -4.01 16.94
C LEU A 272 9.44 -4.16 17.46
N SER A 273 10.41 -4.41 16.59
CA SER A 273 11.85 -4.41 16.89
C SER A 273 12.61 -3.43 15.96
N PRO A 274 12.29 -2.12 16.00
CA PRO A 274 12.99 -1.15 15.17
C PRO A 274 14.48 -1.04 15.47
N GLU A 275 14.90 -1.33 16.71
CA GLU A 275 16.30 -1.33 17.15
C GLU A 275 17.18 -2.36 16.42
N SER A 276 16.60 -3.37 15.77
CA SER A 276 17.33 -4.36 14.97
C SER A 276 17.81 -3.81 13.63
N TYR A 277 17.47 -2.56 13.28
CA TYR A 277 17.79 -1.94 12.00
C TYR A 277 18.28 -0.50 12.17
N ASP A 278 19.43 -0.19 11.56
CA ASP A 278 20.06 1.14 11.67
C ASP A 278 19.35 2.24 10.87
N HIS A 279 18.45 1.87 9.96
CA HIS A 279 17.74 2.80 9.08
C HIS A 279 16.32 2.31 8.78
N GLY A 280 15.37 3.23 8.63
CA GLY A 280 14.02 2.92 8.19
C GLY A 280 13.94 2.37 6.76
N GLU A 281 12.87 1.64 6.46
CA GLU A 281 12.65 0.99 5.17
C GLU A 281 11.60 1.76 4.35
N VAL A 282 11.89 2.01 3.08
CA VAL A 282 11.14 2.99 2.26
C VAL A 282 9.83 2.45 1.72
N SER A 283 9.73 1.19 1.32
CA SER A 283 8.50 0.67 0.69
C SER A 283 7.33 0.60 1.67
N GLY A 284 7.51 0.01 2.85
CA GLY A 284 6.49 0.01 3.91
C GLY A 284 6.09 1.43 4.32
N SER A 285 7.08 2.30 4.54
CA SER A 285 6.87 3.72 4.86
C SER A 285 6.10 4.48 3.76
N GLY A 286 6.33 4.16 2.49
CA GLY A 286 5.59 4.71 1.35
C GLY A 286 4.11 4.34 1.38
N PHE A 287 3.79 3.06 1.62
CA PHE A 287 2.39 2.62 1.75
C PHE A 287 1.67 3.26 2.93
N TYR A 288 2.34 3.39 4.09
CA TYR A 288 1.77 4.08 5.24
C TYR A 288 1.54 5.56 4.96
N THR A 289 2.51 6.23 4.36
CA THR A 289 2.36 7.65 4.00
C THR A 289 1.18 7.84 3.06
N PHE A 290 1.05 6.99 2.04
CA PHE A 290 -0.11 6.98 1.15
C PHE A 290 -1.42 6.80 1.92
N ALA A 291 -1.54 5.72 2.69
CA ALA A 291 -2.80 5.35 3.33
C ALA A 291 -3.22 6.36 4.39
N LEU A 292 -2.29 6.85 5.21
CA LEU A 292 -2.57 7.88 6.23
C LEU A 292 -2.96 9.22 5.58
N THR A 293 -2.30 9.62 4.50
CA THR A 293 -2.66 10.85 3.77
C THR A 293 -4.04 10.73 3.13
N TRP A 294 -4.36 9.58 2.53
CA TRP A 294 -5.69 9.28 2.01
C TRP A 294 -6.76 9.42 3.12
N GLY A 295 -6.50 8.92 4.32
CA GLY A 295 -7.44 9.02 5.45
C GLY A 295 -7.71 10.45 5.90
N ILE A 296 -6.68 11.31 5.90
CA ILE A 296 -6.84 12.74 6.18
C ILE A 296 -7.68 13.39 5.07
N ASN A 297 -7.35 13.13 3.81
CA ASN A 297 -8.03 13.72 2.64
C ASN A 297 -9.52 13.35 2.56
N ASN A 298 -9.87 12.17 3.07
CA ASN A 298 -11.25 11.66 3.07
C ASN A 298 -12.00 11.89 4.39
N GLY A 299 -11.43 12.67 5.32
CA GLY A 299 -12.06 12.97 6.61
C GLY A 299 -12.24 11.76 7.52
N VAL A 300 -11.48 10.68 7.28
CA VAL A 300 -11.50 9.46 8.09
C VAL A 300 -10.58 9.59 9.30
N LEU A 301 -9.46 10.31 9.15
CA LEU A 301 -8.46 10.56 10.18
C LEU A 301 -8.39 12.04 10.52
N ASP A 302 -8.17 12.36 11.80
CA ASP A 302 -8.02 13.74 12.25
C ASP A 302 -6.77 14.38 11.66
N LYS A 303 -6.93 15.55 11.03
CA LYS A 303 -5.83 16.23 10.35
C LYS A 303 -4.76 16.72 11.32
N ALA A 304 -5.15 17.26 12.48
CA ALA A 304 -4.20 17.82 13.44
C ALA A 304 -3.30 16.72 14.02
N GLU A 305 -3.87 15.53 14.23
CA GLU A 305 -3.17 14.37 14.76
C GLU A 305 -2.27 13.68 13.71
N TYR A 306 -2.73 13.52 12.47
CA TYR A 306 -2.02 12.71 11.46
C TYR A 306 -1.16 13.51 10.48
N ALA A 307 -1.42 14.79 10.23
CA ALA A 307 -0.62 15.58 9.30
C ALA A 307 0.88 15.70 9.70
N PRO A 308 1.26 15.85 10.99
CA PRO A 308 2.66 15.85 11.39
C PRO A 308 3.38 14.53 11.09
N VAL A 309 2.69 13.40 11.26
CA VAL A 309 3.18 12.04 11.02
C VAL A 309 3.47 11.84 9.54
N VAL A 310 2.51 12.21 8.69
CA VAL A 310 2.63 12.19 7.22
C VAL A 310 3.76 13.10 6.73
N LYS A 311 3.84 14.34 7.26
CA LYS A 311 4.89 15.29 6.86
C LYS A 311 6.29 14.79 7.20
N LYS A 312 6.46 14.20 8.39
CA LYS A 312 7.73 13.61 8.81
C LYS A 312 8.11 12.45 7.90
N ALA A 313 7.16 11.56 7.60
CA ALA A 313 7.39 10.41 6.70
C ALA A 313 7.75 10.86 5.28
N TRP A 314 7.00 11.78 4.67
CA TRP A 314 7.31 12.30 3.33
C TRP A 314 8.68 12.97 3.26
N THR A 315 9.04 13.73 4.29
CA THR A 315 10.35 14.40 4.38
C THR A 315 11.48 13.37 4.39
N ALA A 316 11.30 12.25 5.10
CA ALA A 316 12.28 11.17 5.13
C ALA A 316 12.32 10.39 3.80
N LEU A 317 11.16 10.02 3.24
CA LEU A 317 11.05 9.36 1.93
C LEU A 317 11.74 10.17 0.83
N SER A 318 11.50 11.49 0.78
CA SER A 318 12.10 12.38 -0.21
C SER A 318 13.63 12.44 -0.14
N LYS A 319 14.22 12.17 1.04
CA LYS A 319 15.69 12.11 1.22
C LYS A 319 16.30 10.79 0.77
N CYS A 320 15.47 9.74 0.63
CA CYS A 320 15.91 8.43 0.14
C CYS A 320 15.90 8.33 -1.39
N GLN A 321 15.31 9.31 -2.08
CA GLN A 321 15.45 9.46 -3.53
C GLN A 321 16.85 9.98 -3.87
N GLN A 322 17.56 9.30 -4.77
CA GLN A 322 18.84 9.74 -5.30
C GLN A 322 18.66 10.80 -6.40
N GLU A 323 19.73 11.55 -6.73
CA GLU A 323 19.68 12.65 -7.71
C GLU A 323 19.21 12.21 -9.11
N ASN A 324 19.45 10.95 -9.48
CA ASN A 324 19.01 10.38 -10.76
C ASN A 324 17.54 9.89 -10.74
N GLY A 325 16.83 10.01 -9.63
CA GLY A 325 15.46 9.57 -9.46
C GLY A 325 15.28 8.23 -8.74
N MET A 326 16.33 7.44 -8.54
CA MET A 326 16.25 6.13 -7.91
C MET A 326 15.69 6.23 -6.49
N ILE A 327 14.71 5.39 -6.15
CA ILE A 327 14.19 5.25 -4.79
C ILE A 327 14.99 4.15 -4.06
N GLY A 328 15.92 4.58 -3.20
CA GLY A 328 16.78 3.69 -2.40
C GLY A 328 16.14 3.25 -1.07
N TRP A 329 16.87 2.48 -0.26
CA TRP A 329 16.41 1.95 1.04
C TRP A 329 15.15 1.08 0.95
N VAL A 330 14.95 0.43 -0.19
CA VAL A 330 13.85 -0.51 -0.41
C VAL A 330 14.36 -1.91 -0.14
N GLN A 331 13.73 -2.62 0.80
CA GLN A 331 14.04 -4.04 1.02
C GLN A 331 13.63 -4.85 -0.21
N ASN A 332 14.50 -5.78 -0.64
CA ASN A 332 14.22 -6.71 -1.73
C ASN A 332 13.03 -7.65 -1.44
N ILE A 333 12.62 -8.43 -2.44
CA ILE A 333 11.51 -9.39 -2.31
C ILE A 333 11.76 -10.31 -1.12
N GLY A 334 10.75 -10.45 -0.26
CA GLY A 334 10.85 -11.22 0.97
C GLY A 334 9.49 -11.42 1.63
N ALA A 335 9.48 -12.13 2.76
CA ALA A 335 8.28 -12.50 3.51
C ALA A 335 8.41 -12.21 5.02
N SER A 336 9.46 -11.49 5.42
CA SER A 336 9.82 -11.19 6.80
C SER A 336 10.70 -9.93 6.85
N PRO A 337 10.92 -9.37 8.06
CA PRO A 337 11.91 -8.31 8.24
C PRO A 337 13.30 -8.72 7.75
N GLU A 338 13.89 -7.91 6.85
CA GLU A 338 15.27 -8.04 6.37
C GLU A 338 15.86 -6.66 6.04
N PRO A 339 17.18 -6.48 6.11
CA PRO A 339 17.81 -5.18 5.90
C PRO A 339 17.64 -4.65 4.47
N ALA A 340 17.72 -3.33 4.34
CA ALA A 340 17.81 -2.60 3.09
C ALA A 340 19.05 -1.71 3.12
N THR A 341 19.52 -1.27 1.94
CA THR A 341 20.65 -0.36 1.83
C THR A 341 20.26 0.87 1.02
N LYS A 342 21.07 1.93 1.08
CA LYS A 342 20.87 3.14 0.27
C LYS A 342 20.71 2.86 -1.23
N ASP A 343 21.33 1.79 -1.72
CA ASP A 343 21.35 1.45 -3.14
C ASP A 343 20.40 0.29 -3.49
N SER A 344 19.68 -0.29 -2.52
CA SER A 344 18.66 -1.29 -2.81
C SER A 344 17.35 -0.61 -3.22
N TRP A 345 16.82 -1.05 -4.36
CA TRP A 345 15.62 -0.51 -5.01
C TRP A 345 14.77 -1.64 -5.58
N GLN A 346 13.47 -1.41 -5.71
CA GLN A 346 12.53 -2.30 -6.40
C GLN A 346 11.40 -1.47 -7.04
N ASN A 347 10.82 -2.00 -8.12
CA ASN A 347 9.69 -1.38 -8.83
C ASN A 347 8.50 -1.09 -7.90
N TYR A 348 8.15 -2.00 -7.00
CA TYR A 348 7.08 -1.78 -6.02
C TYR A 348 7.43 -0.71 -4.97
N GLY A 349 8.72 -0.47 -4.69
CA GLY A 349 9.18 0.62 -3.84
C GLY A 349 8.95 1.98 -4.50
N THR A 350 9.27 2.09 -5.79
CA THR A 350 8.88 3.24 -6.61
C THR A 350 7.36 3.40 -6.65
N GLY A 351 6.60 2.30 -6.81
CA GLY A 351 5.14 2.31 -6.72
C GLY A 351 4.61 2.91 -5.42
N ALA A 352 5.15 2.49 -4.27
CA ALA A 352 4.80 3.03 -2.96
C ALA A 352 5.14 4.52 -2.81
N PHE A 353 6.28 4.97 -3.35
CA PHE A 353 6.66 6.38 -3.37
C PHE A 353 5.68 7.22 -4.20
N LEU A 354 5.29 6.73 -5.39
CA LEU A 354 4.30 7.38 -6.26
C LEU A 354 2.92 7.44 -5.59
N LEU A 355 2.51 6.37 -4.90
CA LEU A 355 1.28 6.36 -4.10
C LEU A 355 1.30 7.48 -3.05
N ALA A 356 2.37 7.58 -2.25
CA ALA A 356 2.52 8.59 -1.22
C ALA A 356 2.44 10.02 -1.79
N GLY A 357 3.22 10.29 -2.84
CA GLY A 357 3.22 11.60 -3.51
C GLY A 357 1.84 11.95 -4.08
N SER A 358 1.12 10.99 -4.65
CA SER A 358 -0.19 11.22 -5.28
C SER A 358 -1.27 11.73 -4.30
N GLU A 359 -1.24 11.28 -3.04
CA GLU A 359 -2.17 11.75 -2.01
C GLU A 359 -1.71 13.07 -1.37
N LEU A 360 -0.40 13.28 -1.25
CA LEU A 360 0.15 14.54 -0.75
C LEU A 360 -0.18 15.73 -1.66
N LEU A 361 -0.26 15.53 -2.97
CA LEU A 361 -0.72 16.56 -3.91
C LEU A 361 -2.15 17.04 -3.63
N LYS A 362 -2.98 16.17 -3.04
CA LYS A 362 -4.38 16.46 -2.69
C LYS A 362 -4.54 17.06 -1.30
N LEU A 363 -3.54 16.90 -0.42
CA LEU A 363 -3.55 17.39 0.95
C LEU A 363 -3.65 18.92 0.97
N LYS A 364 -4.73 19.43 1.58
CA LYS A 364 -5.05 20.85 1.64
C LYS A 364 -4.45 21.54 2.85
#